data_AF-A0A2D5MN30-F1
#
_entry.id   AF-A0A2D5MN30-F1
#
_cell.length_a   1.000
_cell.length_b   1.000
_cell.length_c   1.000
_cell.angle_alpha   90.00
_cell.angle_beta   90.00
_cell.angle_gamma   90.00
#
_symmetry.space_group_name_H-M   'P 1'
#
loop_
_entity.id
_entity.type
_entity.pdbx_description
1 polymer ?
#
loop_
_entity_poly.entity_id
_entity_poly.type
_entity_poly.pdbx_seq_one_letter_code
_entity_poly.pdbx_strand_id
1 'polypeptide(L)' 'MSVKGLKDLKRKREQIVLAGMAAKKQIKVDRTEYQEVADCIRSDQVPAAAIVEYFGDKKFYAWYKERYLQGVK' A
#
# COMPACT_ATOMS: atom_id res chain seq x y z
N MET A 1 -18.41 -43.08 2.68
CA MET A 1 -17.91 -42.05 3.62
C MET A 1 -17.65 -40.76 2.85
N SER A 2 -18.17 -39.63 3.35
CA SER A 2 -18.48 -38.43 2.57
C SER A 2 -17.26 -37.50 2.37
N VAL A 3 -16.70 -37.46 1.15
CA VAL A 3 -15.59 -36.56 0.76
C VAL A 3 -16.03 -35.10 0.47
N LYS A 4 -17.32 -34.79 0.63
CA LYS A 4 -17.88 -33.46 0.35
C LYS A 4 -17.38 -32.41 1.38
N GLY A 5 -17.47 -32.72 2.68
CA GLY A 5 -17.16 -31.75 3.75
C GLY A 5 -15.74 -31.18 3.78
N LEU A 6 -14.73 -31.92 3.31
CA LEU A 6 -13.34 -31.42 3.27
C LEU A 6 -13.12 -30.38 2.16
N LYS A 7 -13.79 -30.55 1.01
CA LYS A 7 -13.72 -29.61 -0.12
C LYS A 7 -14.45 -28.31 0.23
N ASP A 8 -15.56 -28.41 0.96
CA ASP A 8 -16.32 -27.25 1.43
C ASP A 8 -15.55 -26.44 2.47
N LEU A 9 -14.83 -27.09 3.39
CA LEU A 9 -13.99 -26.42 4.38
C LEU A 9 -12.78 -25.70 3.75
N LYS A 10 -12.16 -26.32 2.74
CA LYS A 10 -11.03 -25.71 2.00
C LYS A 10 -11.49 -24.46 1.24
N ARG A 11 -12.61 -24.54 0.52
CA ARG A 11 -13.21 -23.40 -0.19
C ARG A 11 -13.60 -22.25 0.76
N LYS A 12 -14.03 -22.56 1.98
CA LYS A 12 -14.38 -21.56 3.00
C LYS A 12 -13.14 -20.81 3.52
N ARG A 13 -12.02 -21.50 3.72
CA ARG A 13 -10.74 -20.87 4.08
C ARG A 13 -10.21 -19.97 2.97
N GLU A 14 -10.27 -20.42 1.73
CA GLU A 14 -9.83 -19.63 0.56
C GLU A 14 -10.63 -18.32 0.42
N GLN A 15 -11.96 -18.37 0.62
CA GLN A 15 -12.81 -17.18 0.59
C GLN A 15 -12.51 -16.18 1.73
N ILE A 16 -12.20 -16.66 2.94
CA ILE A 16 -11.86 -15.78 4.07
C ILE A 16 -10.54 -15.04 3.81
N VAL A 17 -9.54 -15.71 3.23
CA VAL A 17 -8.25 -15.09 2.86
C VAL A 17 -8.46 -14.03 1.77
N LEU A 18 -9.22 -14.35 0.72
CA LEU A 18 -9.54 -13.40 -0.35
C LEU A 18 -10.35 -12.19 0.16
N ALA A 19 -11.33 -12.42 1.05
CA ALA A 19 -12.12 -11.35 1.66
C ALA A 19 -11.28 -10.45 2.58
N GLY A 20 -10.29 -10.99 3.29
CA GLY A 20 -9.36 -10.21 4.12
C GLY A 20 -8.38 -9.34 3.32
N MET A 21 -8.16 -9.65 2.04
CA MET A 21 -7.32 -8.87 1.14
C MET A 21 -8.05 -7.69 0.45
N ALA A 22 -9.38 -7.59 0.62
CA ALA A 22 -10.24 -6.81 -0.27
C ALA A 22 -10.23 -5.28 -0.06
N ALA A 23 -9.53 -4.72 0.92
CA ALA A 23 -9.53 -3.26 1.09
C ALA A 23 -8.24 -2.74 1.73
N LYS A 24 -7.12 -2.78 1.01
CA LYS A 24 -6.01 -1.87 1.30
C LYS A 24 -6.50 -0.45 1.00
N LYS A 25 -6.92 0.26 2.05
CA LYS A 25 -7.39 1.64 1.98
C LYS A 25 -6.23 2.50 1.48
N GLN A 26 -6.25 2.86 0.20
CA GLN A 26 -5.21 3.73 -0.35
C GLN A 26 -5.25 5.07 0.39
N ILE A 27 -4.13 5.40 1.03
CA ILE A 27 -3.95 6.67 1.71
C ILE A 27 -3.84 7.74 0.62
N LYS A 28 -4.89 8.56 0.49
CA LYS A 28 -4.84 9.76 -0.33
C LYS A 28 -4.13 10.83 0.48
N VAL A 29 -2.93 11.19 0.08
CA VAL A 29 -2.21 12.32 0.67
C VAL A 29 -2.77 13.60 0.05
N ASP A 30 -3.13 14.59 0.88
CA ASP A 30 -3.53 15.90 0.37
C ASP A 30 -2.29 16.68 -0.09
N ARG A 31 -2.46 17.59 -1.05
CA ARG A 31 -1.34 18.34 -1.64
C ARG A 31 -0.63 19.24 -0.64
N THR A 32 -1.32 19.71 0.40
CA THR A 32 -0.73 20.52 1.47
C THR A 32 0.25 19.71 2.32
N GLU A 33 0.04 18.41 2.43
CA GLU A 33 0.83 17.51 3.30
C GLU A 33 1.99 16.83 2.56
N TYR A 34 2.11 17.03 1.23
CA TYR A 34 3.15 16.39 0.41
C TYR A 34 4.56 16.65 0.94
N GLN A 35 4.81 17.88 1.40
CA GLN A 35 6.12 18.26 1.89
C GLN A 35 6.44 17.63 3.25
N GLU A 36 5.48 17.59 4.17
CA GLU A 36 5.64 16.99 5.50
C GLU A 36 5.85 15.47 5.40
N VAL A 37 5.06 14.80 4.57
CA VAL A 37 5.22 13.36 4.31
C VAL A 37 6.56 13.07 3.65
N ALA A 38 6.99 13.88 2.66
CA ALA A 38 8.27 13.70 2.01
C ALA A 38 9.46 13.92 2.96
N ASP A 39 9.37 14.87 3.89
CA ASP A 39 10.39 15.13 4.91
C ASP A 39 10.50 13.94 5.88
N CYS A 40 9.36 13.38 6.30
CA CYS A 40 9.27 12.19 7.13
C CYS A 40 9.89 10.96 6.44
N ILE A 41 9.62 10.76 5.15
CA ILE A 41 10.21 9.68 4.32
C ILE A 41 11.72 9.86 4.18
N ARG A 42 12.19 11.08 3.90
CA ARG A 42 13.63 11.37 3.73
C ARG A 42 14.42 11.26 5.02
N SER A 43 13.76 11.48 6.15
CA SER A 43 14.33 11.32 7.48
C SER A 43 14.30 9.87 7.98
N ASP A 44 13.88 8.91 7.15
CA ASP A 44 13.76 7.48 7.49
C ASP A 44 12.84 7.21 8.69
N GLN A 45 11.94 8.15 9.02
CA GLN A 45 11.00 8.01 10.13
C GLN A 45 9.84 7.07 9.79
N VAL A 46 9.63 6.78 8.50
CA VAL A 46 8.53 5.97 7.99
C VAL A 46 9.05 4.58 7.57
N PRO A 47 8.47 3.48 8.08
CA PRO A 47 8.88 2.14 7.67
C PRO A 47 8.52 1.90 6.19
N ALA A 48 9.35 1.10 5.50
CA ALA A 48 9.20 0.81 4.07
C ALA A 48 7.79 0.33 3.67
N ALA A 49 7.09 -0.41 4.54
CA ALA A 49 5.72 -0.85 4.29
C ALA A 49 4.74 0.32 4.11
N ALA A 50 4.87 1.38 4.92
CA ALA A 50 4.02 2.57 4.83
C ALA A 50 4.43 3.47 3.66
N ILE A 51 5.72 3.52 3.31
CA ILE A 51 6.20 4.23 2.11
C ILE A 51 5.51 3.69 0.85
N VAL A 52 5.35 2.37 0.75
CA VAL A 52 4.63 1.73 -0.36
C VAL A 52 3.16 2.18 -0.43
N GLU A 53 2.50 2.40 0.71
CA GLU A 53 1.13 2.91 0.74
C GLU A 53 1.07 4.38 0.29
N TYR A 54 1.99 5.23 0.73
CA TYR A 54 2.08 6.63 0.28
C TYR A 54 2.39 6.74 -1.21
N PHE A 55 3.32 5.94 -1.72
CA PHE A 55 3.64 5.89 -3.16
C PHE A 55 2.60 5.16 -4.01
N GLY A 56 1.56 4.59 -3.38
CA GLY A 56 0.35 4.18 -4.09
C GLY A 56 -0.37 5.35 -4.76
N ASP A 57 -0.27 6.56 -4.19
CA ASP A 57 -0.80 7.77 -4.81
C ASP A 57 0.13 8.26 -5.94
N LYS A 58 -0.34 8.09 -7.17
CA LYS A 58 0.43 8.44 -8.37
C LYS A 58 0.77 9.94 -8.46
N LYS A 59 -0.06 10.82 -7.89
CA LYS A 59 0.17 12.28 -7.94
C LYS A 59 1.28 12.66 -6.97
N PHE A 60 1.23 12.09 -5.76
CA PHE A 60 2.30 12.25 -4.77
C PHE A 60 3.62 11.70 -5.30
N TYR A 61 3.63 10.50 -5.89
CA TYR A 61 4.84 9.92 -6.44
C TYR A 61 5.44 10.74 -7.58
N ALA A 62 4.63 11.25 -8.51
CA ALA A 62 5.10 12.12 -9.59
C ALA A 62 5.76 13.39 -9.03
N TRP A 63 5.08 14.07 -8.10
CA TRP A 63 5.60 15.26 -7.43
C TRP A 63 6.90 14.98 -6.66
N TYR A 64 6.95 13.87 -5.91
CA TYR A 64 8.12 13.46 -5.15
C TYR A 64 9.31 13.20 -6.07
N LYS A 65 9.08 12.55 -7.21
CA LYS A 65 10.10 12.27 -8.21
C LYS A 65 10.67 13.54 -8.83
N GLU A 66 9.81 14.49 -9.21
CA GLU A 66 10.25 15.78 -9.76
C GLU A 66 11.09 16.58 -8.76
N ARG A 67 10.78 16.49 -7.47
CA ARG A 67 11.45 17.30 -6.45
C ARG A 67 12.75 16.70 -5.92
N TYR A 68 12.83 15.37 -5.80
CA TYR A 68 13.95 14.70 -5.12
C TYR A 68 14.74 13.70 -5.98
N LEU A 69 14.17 13.21 -7.08
CA LEU A 69 14.81 12.19 -7.93
C LEU A 69 15.27 12.73 -9.29
N GLN A 70 14.95 13.98 -9.64
CA GLN A 70 15.30 14.60 -10.93
C GLN A 70 16.79 14.98 -11.12
N GLY A 71 17.68 14.57 -10.22
CA GLY A 71 19.12 14.88 -10.28
C GLY A 71 20.05 13.68 -10.20
N VAL A 72 19.54 12.45 -10.10
CA VAL A 72 20.38 11.24 -10.08
C VAL A 72 20.72 10.88 -11.54
N LYS A 73 21.79 11.48 -12.06
CA LYS A 73 22.49 11.02 -13.27
C LYS A 73 23.68 10.15 -12.86
#